data_AF-A0A517NTY5-F1
#
_entry.id   AF-A0A517NTY5-F1
#
_cell.length_a   1.000
_cell.length_b   1.000
_cell.length_c   1.000
_cell.angle_alpha   90.00
_cell.angle_beta   90.00
_cell.angle_gamma   90.00
#
_symmetry.space_group_name_H-M   'P 1'
#
loop_
_entity.id
_entity.type
_entity.pdbx_description
1 polymer ?
#
loop_
_entity_poly.entity_id
_entity_poly.type
_entity_poly.pdbx_seq_one_letter_code
_entity_poly.pdbx_strand_id
1 'polypeptide(L)'
;MTSQSHQVTPNRCPLCESSVSVETTDFFGEIDCPDCNKRLWFLAAADSARFFEQATSGDLQQQAIQMIAEKFELDPQKLAGNPQLINDVDTDSLEALELIMDLEDELGLV
;
A
#
# COMPACT_ATOMS: atom_id res chain seq x y z
N MET A 1 0.38 -20.14 -21.96
CA MET A 1 1.60 -19.86 -21.18
C MET A 1 1.49 -18.41 -20.74
N THR A 2 0.95 -18.13 -19.56
CA THR A 2 0.95 -16.77 -19.00
C THR A 2 1.30 -16.91 -17.53
N SER A 3 2.61 -16.89 -17.28
CA SER A 3 3.17 -16.85 -15.95
C SER A 3 2.80 -15.50 -15.34
N GLN A 4 1.79 -15.49 -14.46
CA GLN A 4 1.65 -14.42 -13.47
C GLN A 4 2.90 -14.51 -12.58
N SER A 5 3.90 -13.73 -12.93
CA SER A 5 5.11 -13.63 -12.14
C SER A 5 4.76 -12.66 -11.03
N HIS A 6 4.36 -13.16 -9.86
CA HIS A 6 4.24 -12.36 -8.65
C HIS A 6 5.64 -11.80 -8.40
N GLN A 7 5.86 -10.54 -8.77
CA GLN A 7 7.13 -9.89 -8.54
C GLN A 7 7.10 -9.43 -7.10
N VAL A 8 7.94 -10.03 -6.28
CA VAL A 8 8.08 -9.62 -4.90
C VAL A 8 9.12 -8.53 -4.85
N THR A 9 8.72 -7.32 -4.49
CA THR A 9 9.66 -6.20 -4.35
C THR A 9 10.21 -6.18 -2.93
N PRO A 10 11.51 -6.43 -2.72
CA PRO A 10 12.10 -6.44 -1.39
C PRO A 10 12.20 -5.01 -0.86
N ASN A 11 11.63 -4.76 0.32
CA ASN A 11 11.79 -3.50 1.04
C ASN A 11 12.11 -3.75 2.51
N ARG A 12 12.46 -2.71 3.27
CA ARG A 12 13.00 -2.88 4.63
C ARG A 12 11.99 -2.44 5.69
N CYS A 13 11.94 -3.20 6.78
CA CYS A 13 11.22 -2.81 7.98
C CYS A 13 11.84 -1.51 8.56
N PRO A 14 11.06 -0.45 8.82
CA PRO A 14 11.59 0.79 9.41
C PRO A 14 12.03 0.63 10.88
N LEU A 15 11.67 -0.47 11.54
CA LEU A 15 11.94 -0.72 12.96
C LEU A 15 13.16 -1.61 13.20
N CYS A 16 13.37 -2.63 12.36
CA CYS A 16 14.49 -3.57 12.52
C CYS A 16 15.36 -3.70 11.26
N GLU A 17 15.05 -2.97 10.19
CA GLU A 17 15.80 -2.94 8.93
C GLU A 17 15.87 -4.27 8.15
N SER A 18 15.20 -5.30 8.66
CA SER A 18 15.08 -6.62 8.01
C SER A 18 14.27 -6.54 6.72
N SER A 19 14.60 -7.43 5.79
CA SER A 19 13.91 -7.50 4.50
C SER A 19 12.49 -8.02 4.69
N VAL A 20 11.54 -7.21 4.27
CA VAL A 20 10.11 -7.50 4.21
C VAL A 20 9.71 -7.54 2.74
N SER A 21 8.90 -8.53 2.41
CA SER A 21 8.47 -8.84 1.05
C SER A 21 6.96 -8.77 1.03
N VAL A 22 6.42 -7.96 0.11
CA VAL A 22 4.98 -7.86 -0.15
C VAL A 22 4.71 -8.30 -1.58
N GLU A 23 3.55 -8.91 -1.78
CA GLU A 23 3.09 -9.24 -3.13
C GLU A 23 2.60 -7.97 -3.82
N THR A 24 3.05 -7.72 -5.05
CA THR A 24 2.70 -6.53 -5.84
C THR A 24 1.25 -6.52 -6.36
N THR A 25 0.45 -7.51 -5.96
CA THR A 25 -1.00 -7.54 -6.23
C THR A 25 -1.75 -6.57 -5.33
N ASP A 26 -1.20 -6.22 -4.17
CA ASP A 26 -1.81 -5.33 -3.21
C ASP A 26 -1.07 -3.99 -3.23
N PHE A 27 -1.79 -2.89 -3.49
CA PHE A 27 -1.19 -1.55 -3.53
C PHE A 27 -0.85 -1.01 -2.14
N PHE A 28 -1.54 -1.45 -1.10
CA PHE A 28 -1.21 -1.18 0.29
C PHE A 28 -1.91 -2.18 1.19
N GLY A 29 -1.50 -2.21 2.45
CA GLY A 29 -2.10 -3.09 3.44
C GLY A 29 -1.31 -3.14 4.72
N GLU A 30 -1.66 -4.10 5.57
CA GLU A 30 -0.94 -4.38 6.81
C GLU A 30 -0.17 -5.70 6.68
N ILE A 31 1.10 -5.70 7.07
CA ILE A 31 1.94 -6.89 7.12
C ILE A 31 2.73 -6.92 8.42
N ASP A 32 2.86 -8.10 9.01
CA ASP A 32 3.73 -8.29 10.17
C ASP A 32 5.16 -8.59 9.70
N CYS A 33 6.14 -7.84 10.20
CA CYS A 33 7.54 -8.08 9.86
C CYS A 33 7.98 -9.48 10.34
N PRO A 34 8.57 -10.34 9.49
CA PRO A 34 8.93 -11.71 9.86
C PRO A 34 10.04 -11.79 10.92
N ASP A 35 10.75 -10.69 11.17
CA ASP A 35 11.92 -10.64 12.04
C ASP A 35 11.59 -10.03 13.41
N CYS A 36 10.95 -8.85 13.44
CA CYS A 36 10.56 -8.19 14.70
C CYS A 36 9.10 -8.37 15.10
N ASN A 37 8.29 -9.01 14.24
CA ASN A 37 6.86 -9.30 14.46
C ASN A 37 6.01 -8.04 14.75
N LYS A 38 6.46 -6.89 14.24
CA LYS A 38 5.74 -5.61 14.32
C LYS A 38 4.84 -5.45 13.12
N ARG A 39 3.65 -4.90 13.36
CA ARG A 39 2.69 -4.56 12.32
C ARG A 39 3.15 -3.31 11.59
N LEU A 40 3.32 -3.46 10.29
CA LEU A 40 3.70 -2.41 9.37
C LEU A 40 2.56 -2.17 8.41
N TRP A 41 2.30 -0.90 8.13
CA TRP A 41 1.50 -0.53 6.98
C TRP A 41 2.44 -0.39 5.78
N PHE A 42 2.09 -0.99 4.65
CA PHE A 42 2.88 -0.91 3.43
C PHE A 42 2.13 -0.21 2.33
N LEU A 43 2.86 0.48 1.46
CA LEU A 43 2.38 1.09 0.21
C LEU A 43 3.28 0.57 -0.91
N ALA A 44 2.76 -0.34 -1.74
CA ALA A 44 3.44 -0.90 -2.89
C ALA A 44 3.12 -0.07 -4.15
N ALA A 45 4.17 0.46 -4.75
CA ALA A 45 4.24 0.98 -6.09
C ALA A 45 4.69 -0.12 -7.09
N ALA A 46 4.57 0.16 -8.39
CA ALA A 46 4.93 -0.82 -9.43
C ALA A 46 6.39 -1.31 -9.39
N ASP A 47 7.31 -0.53 -8.80
CA ASP A 47 8.75 -0.86 -8.69
C ASP A 47 9.24 -0.92 -7.23
N SER A 48 8.54 -0.29 -6.28
CA SER A 48 9.01 -0.12 -4.90
C SER A 48 7.88 -0.36 -3.90
N ALA A 49 8.19 -0.63 -2.64
CA ALA A 49 7.19 -0.73 -1.58
C ALA A 49 7.71 -0.02 -0.34
N ARG A 50 6.95 0.92 0.22
CA ARG A 50 7.36 1.65 1.41
C ARG A 50 6.64 1.11 2.62
N PHE A 51 7.38 0.94 3.71
CA PHE A 51 6.86 0.44 4.97
C PHE A 51 6.86 1.54 6.02
N PHE A 52 5.75 1.63 6.74
CA PHE A 52 5.52 2.58 7.81
C PHE A 52 5.08 1.85 9.07
N GLU A 53 5.44 2.37 10.24
CA GLU A 53 4.95 1.83 11.51
C GLU A 53 3.45 2.14 11.66
N GLN A 54 2.63 1.13 12.00
CA GLN A 54 1.18 1.28 12.15
C GLN A 54 0.79 2.42 13.11
N ALA A 55 1.56 2.61 14.18
CA ALA A 55 1.30 3.64 15.19
C ALA A 55 1.49 5.07 14.66
N THR A 56 2.30 5.26 13.61
CA THR A 56 2.60 6.56 13.00
C THR A 56 1.89 6.75 11.67
N SER A 57 1.43 5.67 11.04
CA SER A 57 0.77 5.70 9.75
C SER A 57 -0.72 6.04 9.80
N GLY A 58 -1.30 6.34 10.97
CA GLY A 58 -2.72 6.63 11.11
C GLY A 58 -3.19 7.77 10.19
N ASP A 59 -2.47 8.90 10.18
CA ASP A 59 -2.77 10.03 9.32
C ASP A 59 -2.51 9.71 7.83
N LEU A 60 -1.41 8.99 7.54
CA LEU A 60 -1.04 8.56 6.18
C LEU A 60 -2.11 7.64 5.58
N GLN A 61 -2.58 6.68 6.38
CA GLN A 61 -3.59 5.71 5.98
C GLN A 61 -4.93 6.41 5.75
N GLN A 62 -5.32 7.36 6.61
CA GLN A 62 -6.53 8.15 6.42
C GLN A 62 -6.46 8.99 5.14
N GLN A 63 -5.33 9.66 4.89
CA GLN A 63 -5.13 10.41 3.63
C GLN A 63 -5.18 9.50 2.41
N ALA A 64 -4.51 8.34 2.47
CA ALA A 64 -4.56 7.37 1.38
C ALA A 64 -5.98 6.89 1.09
N ILE A 65 -6.74 6.55 2.13
CA ILE A 65 -8.15 6.16 2.01
C ILE A 65 -9.00 7.30 1.44
N GLN A 66 -8.76 8.54 1.85
CA GLN A 66 -9.48 9.73 1.37
C GLN A 66 -9.25 9.94 -0.12
N MET A 67 -7.99 9.91 -0.57
CA MET A 67 -7.63 10.05 -1.99
C MET A 67 -8.24 8.94 -2.84
N ILE A 68 -8.19 7.69 -2.37
CA ILE A 68 -8.79 6.54 -3.07
C ILE A 68 -10.30 6.69 -3.14
N ALA A 69 -10.94 7.08 -2.03
CA ALA A 69 -12.37 7.33 -1.99
C ALA A 69 -12.79 8.41 -2.99
N GLU A 70 -12.05 9.51 -3.07
CA GLU A 70 -12.34 10.60 -4.02
C GLU A 70 -12.11 10.18 -5.46
N LYS A 71 -11.02 9.47 -5.75
CA LYS A 71 -10.64 9.08 -7.11
C LYS A 71 -11.54 8.00 -7.69
N PHE A 72 -12.01 7.07 -6.86
CA PHE A 72 -12.87 5.95 -7.27
C PHE A 72 -14.35 6.15 -6.91
N GLU A 73 -14.74 7.33 -6.43
CA GLU A 73 -16.10 7.64 -5.96
C GLU A 73 -16.62 6.62 -4.91
N LEU A 74 -15.72 6.14 -4.06
CA LEU A 74 -16.01 5.15 -3.01
C LEU A 74 -16.27 5.83 -1.66
N ASP A 75 -16.93 5.10 -0.76
CA ASP A 75 -17.18 5.60 0.59
C ASP A 75 -15.94 5.37 1.48
N PRO A 76 -15.27 6.44 1.98
CA PRO A 76 -14.04 6.31 2.75
C PRO A 76 -14.26 5.56 4.07
N GLN A 77 -15.48 5.59 4.63
CA GLN A 77 -15.78 4.83 5.85
C GLN A 77 -15.85 3.33 5.58
N LYS A 78 -16.31 2.93 4.39
CA LYS A 78 -16.29 1.52 3.96
C LYS A 78 -14.87 1.05 3.67
N LEU A 79 -14.06 1.91 3.06
CA LEU A 79 -12.65 1.62 2.77
C LEU A 79 -11.80 1.49 4.05
N ALA A 80 -11.99 2.38 5.02
CA ALA A 80 -11.27 2.34 6.29
C ALA A 80 -11.57 1.07 7.11
N GLY A 81 -12.81 0.59 7.05
CA GLY A 81 -13.22 -0.65 7.73
C GLY A 81 -12.83 -1.93 6.97
N ASN A 82 -12.42 -1.81 5.71
CA ASN A 82 -12.09 -2.96 4.88
C ASN A 82 -11.07 -2.56 3.79
N PRO A 83 -9.77 -2.49 4.13
CA PRO A 83 -8.74 -2.06 3.17
C PRO A 83 -8.59 -3.01 1.97
N GLN A 84 -9.02 -4.28 2.09
CA GLN A 84 -9.07 -5.22 0.95
C GLN A 84 -10.06 -4.78 -0.14
N LEU A 85 -11.06 -3.98 0.21
CA LEU A 85 -12.09 -3.49 -0.71
C LEU A 85 -11.49 -2.64 -1.83
N ILE A 86 -10.27 -2.12 -1.62
CA ILE A 86 -9.53 -1.33 -2.61
C ILE A 86 -8.79 -2.26 -3.59
N ASN A 87 -8.34 -3.43 -3.14
CA ASN A 87 -7.79 -4.45 -4.03
C ASN A 87 -8.90 -5.15 -4.86
N ASP A 88 -10.15 -5.09 -4.38
CA ASP A 88 -11.36 -5.47 -5.14
C ASP A 88 -11.84 -4.39 -6.11
N VAL A 89 -11.31 -3.16 -6.04
CA VAL A 89 -11.58 -2.17 -7.09
C VAL A 89 -10.82 -2.66 -8.33
N ASP A 90 -11.58 -2.99 -9.37
CA ASP A 90 -11.09 -3.31 -10.71
C ASP A 90 -10.47 -2.03 -11.31
N THR A 91 -9.30 -1.66 -10.77
CA THR A 91 -8.53 -0.52 -11.23
C THR A 91 -7.77 -0.97 -12.46
N ASP A 92 -7.99 -0.29 -13.57
CA ASP A 92 -7.10 -0.42 -14.70
C ASP A 92 -5.69 -0.04 -14.19
N SER A 93 -4.69 -0.86 -14.53
CA SER A 93 -3.30 -0.69 -14.08
C SER A 93 -2.72 0.74 -14.25
N LEU A 94 -3.32 1.59 -15.09
CA LEU A 94 -3.00 3.01 -15.21
C LEU A 94 -3.56 3.87 -14.06
N GLU A 95 -4.82 3.68 -13.67
CA GLU A 95 -5.44 4.48 -12.60
C GLU A 95 -4.78 4.21 -11.24
N ALA A 96 -4.38 2.95 -11.00
CA ALA A 96 -3.64 2.60 -9.81
C ALA A 96 -2.24 3.23 -9.77
N LEU A 97 -1.56 3.33 -10.92
CA LEU A 97 -0.28 4.04 -11.02
C LEU A 97 -0.43 5.52 -10.72
N GLU A 98 -1.44 6.19 -11.27
CA GLU A 98 -1.69 7.60 -10.99
C GLU A 98 -2.00 7.81 -9.51
N LEU A 99 -2.80 6.93 -8.90
CA LEU A 99 -3.09 7.00 -7.47
C LEU A 99 -1.81 6.89 -6.63
N ILE A 100 -0.94 5.94 -6.95
CA ILE A 100 0.33 5.78 -6.25
C ILE A 100 1.21 7.02 -6.41
N MET A 101 1.25 7.62 -7.60
CA MET A 101 2.00 8.86 -7.83
C MET A 101 1.45 10.03 -7.02
N ASP A 102 0.13 10.20 -6.96
CA ASP A 102 -0.53 11.21 -6.13
C ASP A 102 -0.22 10.99 -4.64
N LEU A 103 -0.25 9.72 -4.20
CA LEU A 103 0.13 9.35 -2.83
C LEU A 103 1.60 9.66 -2.55
N GLU A 104 2.52 9.27 -3.43
CA GLU A 104 3.94 9.55 -3.22
C GLU A 104 4.24 11.05 -3.17
N ASP A 105 3.57 11.87 -4.00
CA ASP A 105 3.68 13.34 -3.96
C ASP A 105 3.15 13.91 -2.64
N GLU A 106 1.93 13.52 -2.24
CA GLU A 106 1.31 14.00 -1.00
C GLU A 106 2.08 13.56 0.26
N LEU A 107 2.70 12.38 0.21
CA LEU A 107 3.56 11.86 1.28
C LEU A 107 5.00 12.42 1.23
N GLY A 108 5.34 13.26 0.24
CA GLY A 108 6.67 13.85 0.08
C GLY A 108 7.77 12.82 -0.19
N LEU A 109 7.41 11.73 -0.86
CA LEU A 109 8.25 10.58 -1.15
C LEU A 109 8.98 10.67 -2.51
N VAL A 110 8.59 11.64 -3.35
CA VAL A 110 9.14 11.94 -4.69
C VAL A 110 9.72 13.36 -4.78
#